data_AF-A0A0B1PG33-F1
#
_entry.id   AF-A0A0B1PG33-F1
#
_cell.length_a   1.000
_cell.length_b   1.000
_cell.length_c   1.000
_cell.angle_alpha   90.00
_cell.angle_beta   90.00
_cell.angle_gamma   90.00
#
_symmetry.space_group_name_H-M   'P 1'
#
loop_
_entity.id
_entity.type
_entity.pdbx_description
1 polymer ?
#
loop_
_entity_poly.entity_id
_entity_poly.type
_entity_poly.pdbx_seq_one_letter_code
_entity_poly.pdbx_strand_id
1 'polypeptide(L)'
;MADQQTAFDFHISQNYQPFKLIELPPDLLESLESASPPILSIVSASTSASAASSTALLIHGSQKYKMNSKNSSNTTLLLQPSPAEFNAASGSHSTDYVTAIAQCDETIELVPLHENPEKEIKKINKWHEKFAKSKKG
;
A
#
# COMPACT_ATOMS: atom_id res chain seq x y z
N MET A 1 -34.69 20.26 -17.64
CA MET A 1 -33.28 20.65 -17.46
C MET A 1 -32.49 19.38 -17.68
N ALA A 2 -31.70 19.28 -18.75
CA ALA A 2 -30.98 18.06 -19.08
C ALA A 2 -29.70 18.00 -18.25
N ASP A 3 -29.47 16.90 -17.54
CA ASP A 3 -28.20 16.60 -16.88
C ASP A 3 -27.10 16.56 -17.95
N GLN A 4 -26.20 17.54 -17.93
CA GLN A 4 -24.96 17.45 -18.68
C GLN A 4 -24.09 16.41 -17.97
N GLN A 5 -24.13 15.18 -18.47
CA GLN A 5 -23.19 14.16 -18.09
C GLN A 5 -21.82 14.56 -18.63
N THR A 6 -20.98 15.11 -17.75
CA THR A 6 -19.59 15.49 -18.06
C THR A 6 -18.80 14.21 -18.34
N ALA A 7 -18.71 13.83 -19.61
CA ALA A 7 -17.78 12.80 -20.06
C ALA A 7 -16.35 13.34 -19.92
N PHE A 8 -15.48 12.58 -19.28
CA PHE A 8 -14.04 12.86 -19.22
C PHE A 8 -13.30 11.77 -19.99
N ASP A 9 -12.18 12.13 -20.60
CA ASP A 9 -11.41 11.17 -21.38
C ASP A 9 -10.54 10.31 -20.44
N PHE A 10 -10.55 8.99 -20.66
CA PHE A 10 -9.80 8.03 -19.87
C PHE A 10 -8.69 7.41 -20.71
N HIS A 11 -7.45 7.59 -20.27
CA HIS A 11 -6.26 7.06 -20.92
C HIS A 11 -5.57 6.00 -20.05
N ILE A 12 -4.86 5.07 -20.68
CA ILE A 12 -4.00 4.09 -20.02
C ILE A 12 -2.57 4.36 -20.45
N SER A 13 -1.67 4.58 -19.49
CA SER A 13 -0.25 4.73 -19.79
C SER A 13 0.30 3.42 -20.35
N GLN A 14 1.07 3.51 -21.45
CA GLN A 14 1.78 2.35 -22.00
C GLN A 14 2.91 1.86 -21.10
N ASN A 15 3.39 2.71 -20.19
CA ASN A 15 4.43 2.39 -19.23
C ASN A 15 3.98 2.77 -17.82
N TYR A 16 3.62 1.75 -17.03
CA TYR A 16 3.24 1.97 -15.65
C TYR A 16 4.43 2.35 -14.79
N GLN A 17 4.23 3.36 -13.97
CA GLN A 17 5.21 3.79 -12.99
C GLN A 17 5.29 2.75 -11.86
N PRO A 18 6.46 2.56 -11.22
CA PRO A 18 6.69 1.53 -10.22
C PRO A 18 6.09 1.89 -8.85
N PHE A 19 4.86 2.41 -8.82
CA PHE A 19 4.16 2.74 -7.60
C PHE A 19 3.67 1.49 -6.88
N LYS A 20 3.74 1.54 -5.54
CA LYS A 20 3.20 0.53 -4.63
C LYS A 20 2.31 1.22 -3.61
N LEU A 21 1.25 0.54 -3.21
CA LEU A 21 0.33 1.01 -2.18
C LEU A 21 0.77 0.46 -0.83
N ILE A 22 0.89 1.33 0.17
CA ILE A 22 1.18 0.97 1.55
C ILE A 22 -0.04 1.32 2.40
N GLU A 23 -0.52 0.36 3.16
CA GLU A 23 -1.60 0.55 4.13
C GLU A 23 -1.02 1.20 5.39
N LEU A 24 -1.44 2.43 5.68
CA LEU A 24 -0.94 3.20 6.82
C LEU A 24 -1.79 2.92 8.08
N PRO A 25 -1.17 2.47 9.19
CA PRO A 25 -1.83 2.45 10.49
C PRO A 25 -2.28 3.88 10.90
N PRO A 26 -3.39 4.03 11.64
CA PRO A 26 -3.91 5.33 12.04
C PRO A 26 -2.88 6.24 12.71
N ASP A 27 -2.11 5.71 13.66
CA ASP A 27 -1.07 6.46 14.38
C ASP A 27 0.04 6.98 13.45
N LEU A 28 0.35 6.23 12.39
CA LEU A 28 1.35 6.63 11.40
C LEU A 28 0.79 7.69 10.45
N LEU A 29 -0.48 7.56 10.05
CA LEU A 29 -1.17 8.55 9.22
C LEU A 29 -1.24 9.91 9.94
N GLU A 30 -1.68 9.92 11.20
CA GLU A 30 -1.76 11.14 12.02
C GLU A 30 -0.39 11.81 12.15
N SER A 31 0.68 11.01 12.34
CA SER A 31 2.04 11.54 12.41
C SER A 31 2.52 12.14 11.09
N LEU A 32 2.19 11.52 9.95
CA LEU A 32 2.54 12.02 8.61
C LEU A 32 1.77 13.30 8.23
N GLU A 33 0.55 13.47 8.73
CA GLU A 33 -0.27 14.68 8.51
C GLU A 33 0.03 15.81 9.51
N SER A 34 0.89 15.55 10.51
CA SER A 34 1.26 16.55 11.52
C SER A 34 2.10 17.70 10.95
N ALA A 35 2.17 18.82 11.68
CA ALA A 35 2.94 20.01 11.27
C ALA A 35 4.44 19.75 11.11
N SER A 36 4.96 18.68 11.72
CA SER A 36 6.36 18.26 11.63
C SER A 36 6.40 16.78 11.27
N PRO A 37 6.18 16.43 10.00
CA PRO A 37 6.08 15.03 9.58
C PRO A 37 7.42 14.31 9.83
N PRO A 38 7.39 13.07 10.34
CA PRO A 38 8.58 12.29 10.62
C PRO A 38 9.24 11.79 9.34
N ILE A 39 10.55 11.52 9.41
CA ILE A 39 11.25 10.81 8.33
C ILE A 39 10.96 9.32 8.47
N LEU A 40 10.42 8.72 7.41
CA LEU A 40 10.29 7.26 7.29
C LEU A 40 11.55 6.69 6.63
N SER A 41 12.06 5.59 7.17
CA SER A 41 13.15 4.85 6.53
C SER A 41 12.77 3.40 6.32
N ILE A 42 13.12 2.87 5.14
CA ILE A 42 12.94 1.46 4.80
C ILE A 42 14.31 0.80 4.87
N VAL A 43 14.41 -0.24 5.69
CA VAL A 43 15.66 -1.00 5.86
C VAL A 43 15.41 -2.49 5.62
N SER A 44 16.40 -3.16 5.05
CA SER A 44 16.44 -4.62 5.01
C SER A 44 16.99 -5.14 6.35
N ALA A 45 16.24 -6.03 6.99
CA ALA A 45 16.68 -6.76 8.16
C ALA A 45 16.98 -8.21 7.79
N SER A 46 18.20 -8.65 8.07
CA SER A 46 18.59 -10.05 7.97
C SER A 46 18.27 -10.76 9.28
N THR A 47 17.40 -11.77 9.22
CA THR A 47 17.10 -12.63 10.37
C THR A 47 17.85 -13.96 10.20
N SER A 48 19.07 -14.07 10.75
CA SER A 48 19.88 -15.30 10.87
C SER A 48 20.63 -15.80 9.60
N ALA A 49 21.63 -16.67 9.85
CA ALA A 49 22.80 -17.04 9.05
C ALA A 49 22.55 -17.77 7.70
N SER A 50 21.33 -17.77 7.18
CA SER A 50 21.04 -18.20 5.81
C SER A 50 20.59 -16.99 4.99
N ALA A 51 21.38 -16.63 3.98
CA ALA A 51 21.23 -15.43 3.16
C ALA A 51 19.94 -15.34 2.31
N ALA A 52 18.91 -16.15 2.60
CA ALA A 52 17.75 -16.36 1.75
C ALA A 52 16.48 -15.60 2.17
N SER A 53 16.42 -15.01 3.37
CA SER A 53 15.22 -14.26 3.80
C SER A 53 15.58 -12.91 4.42
N SER A 54 15.63 -11.89 3.57
CA SER A 54 15.65 -10.48 4.00
C SER A 54 14.21 -10.02 4.20
N THR A 55 13.88 -9.54 5.39
CA THR A 55 12.59 -8.89 5.67
C THR A 55 12.74 -7.38 5.53
N ALA A 56 11.82 -6.71 4.82
CA ALA A 56 11.77 -5.26 4.76
C ALA A 56 11.07 -4.69 6.00
N LEU A 57 11.68 -3.69 6.63
CA LEU A 57 11.15 -2.97 7.77
C LEU A 57 10.96 -1.50 7.44
N LEU A 58 9.83 -0.93 7.84
CA LEU A 58 9.59 0.51 7.86
C LEU A 58 9.80 1.03 9.29
N ILE A 59 10.66 2.04 9.43
CA ILE A 59 11.01 2.65 10.70
C ILE A 59 10.39 4.04 10.77
N HIS A 60 9.72 4.31 11.88
CA HIS A 60 9.08 5.56 12.22
C HIS A 60 9.46 5.95 13.66
N GLY A 61 10.42 6.86 13.82
CA GLY A 61 10.97 7.20 15.14
C GLY A 61 11.53 5.96 15.86
N SER A 62 10.97 5.61 17.02
CA SER A 62 11.29 4.39 17.75
C SER A 62 10.49 3.15 17.30
N GLN A 63 9.47 3.33 16.47
CA GLN A 63 8.57 2.26 16.03
C GLN A 63 9.13 1.56 14.79
N LYS A 64 8.89 0.26 14.71
CA LYS A 64 9.30 -0.59 13.59
C LYS A 64 8.10 -1.39 13.10
N TYR A 65 7.90 -1.41 11.79
CA TYR A 65 6.82 -2.15 11.15
C TYR A 65 7.41 -3.13 10.14
N LYS A 66 6.94 -4.37 10.16
CA LYS A 66 7.24 -5.39 9.17
C LYS A 66 6.37 -5.10 7.96
N MET A 67 6.97 -5.08 6.79
CA MET A 67 6.27 -4.89 5.53
C MET A 67 5.89 -6.25 4.94
N ASN A 68 4.59 -6.54 4.86
CA ASN A 68 4.07 -7.76 4.25
C ASN A 68 3.34 -7.40 2.95
N SER A 69 3.70 -8.04 1.84
CA SER A 69 2.91 -7.92 0.61
C SER A 69 1.64 -8.77 0.71
N LYS A 70 0.52 -8.21 0.29
CA LYS A 70 -0.79 -8.84 0.21
C LYS A 70 -1.32 -8.68 -1.21
N ASN A 71 -1.45 -9.80 -1.91
CA ASN A 71 -2.04 -9.81 -3.24
C ASN A 71 -3.56 -9.58 -3.16
N SER A 72 -4.09 -8.86 -4.14
CA SER A 72 -5.51 -8.64 -4.34
C SER A 72 -5.96 -9.35 -5.62
N SER A 73 -7.13 -9.99 -5.59
CA SER A 73 -7.76 -10.51 -6.81
C SER A 73 -8.43 -9.42 -7.65
N ASN A 74 -8.48 -8.18 -7.14
CA ASN A 74 -9.03 -7.02 -7.82
C ASN A 74 -7.91 -6.14 -8.36
N THR A 75 -8.08 -5.69 -9.60
CA THR A 75 -7.20 -4.69 -10.23
C THR A 75 -7.47 -3.31 -9.66
N THR A 76 -6.45 -2.67 -9.10
CA THR A 76 -6.51 -1.28 -8.65
C THR A 76 -5.68 -0.42 -9.58
N LEU A 77 -6.27 0.61 -10.18
CA LEU A 77 -5.59 1.56 -11.05
C LEU A 77 -5.31 2.86 -10.29
N LEU A 78 -4.07 3.33 -10.36
CA LEU A 78 -3.70 4.65 -9.88
C LEU A 78 -3.91 5.65 -11.02
N LEU A 79 -4.78 6.62 -10.80
CA LEU A 79 -5.14 7.62 -11.82
C LEU A 79 -4.47 8.95 -11.51
N GLN A 80 -3.93 9.58 -12.54
CA GLN A 80 -3.40 10.94 -12.45
C GLN A 80 -4.25 11.87 -13.33
N PRO A 81 -4.77 12.99 -12.77
CA PRO A 81 -5.40 14.02 -13.58
C PRO A 81 -4.34 14.66 -14.48
N SER A 82 -4.69 14.89 -15.73
CA SER A 82 -3.84 15.63 -16.67
C SER A 82 -4.56 16.92 -17.06
N PRO A 83 -3.88 18.08 -16.96
CA PRO A 83 -4.52 19.35 -17.21
C PRO A 83 -4.90 19.47 -18.69
N ALA A 84 -6.06 20.08 -18.95
CA ALA A 84 -6.43 20.52 -20.27
C ALA A 84 -5.37 21.48 -20.82
N GLU A 85 -4.67 21.10 -21.90
CA GLU A 85 -3.79 21.99 -22.63
C GLU A 85 -4.63 22.88 -23.55
N PHE A 86 -4.38 24.18 -23.52
CA PHE A 86 -4.99 25.09 -24.46
C PHE A 86 -4.35 24.91 -25.83
N ASN A 87 -5.12 24.42 -26.80
CA ASN A 87 -4.62 24.25 -28.15
C ASN A 87 -4.77 25.58 -28.91
N ALA A 88 -3.68 26.36 -28.95
CA ALA A 88 -3.63 27.65 -29.63
C ALA A 88 -3.94 27.57 -31.14
N ALA A 89 -3.75 26.40 -31.78
CA ALA A 89 -4.05 26.21 -33.20
C ALA A 89 -5.54 25.97 -33.48
N SER A 90 -6.29 25.41 -32.52
CA SER A 90 -7.72 25.12 -32.64
C SER A 90 -8.61 26.15 -31.92
N GLY A 91 -8.04 27.01 -31.08
CA GLY A 91 -8.80 27.94 -30.23
C GLY A 91 -9.73 27.26 -29.22
N SER A 92 -9.51 25.97 -28.94
CA SER A 92 -10.29 25.17 -28.00
C SER A 92 -9.41 24.70 -26.84
N HIS A 93 -10.04 24.54 -25.68
CA HIS A 93 -9.44 23.81 -24.57
C HIS A 93 -9.53 22.32 -24.90
N SER A 94 -8.44 21.57 -24.71
CA SER A 94 -8.56 20.12 -24.70
C SER A 94 -9.50 19.70 -23.57
N THR A 95 -10.20 18.59 -23.74
CA THR A 95 -11.02 18.00 -22.67
C THR A 95 -10.14 17.59 -21.50
N ASP A 96 -10.64 17.75 -20.27
CA ASP A 96 -9.99 17.20 -19.09
C ASP A 96 -9.93 15.68 -19.23
N TYR A 97 -8.76 15.10 -18.92
CA TYR A 97 -8.55 13.66 -19.02
C TYR A 97 -7.79 13.13 -17.82
N VAL A 98 -8.03 11.85 -17.53
CA VAL A 98 -7.32 11.11 -16.49
C VAL A 98 -6.54 9.98 -17.13
N THR A 99 -5.35 9.72 -16.61
CA THR A 99 -4.49 8.64 -17.11
C THR A 99 -4.25 7.62 -16.01
N ALA A 100 -4.48 6.34 -16.29
CA ALA A 100 -4.01 5.26 -15.45
C ALA A 100 -2.47 5.17 -15.56
N ILE A 101 -1.78 5.57 -14.48
CA ILE A 101 -0.33 5.67 -14.40
C ILE A 101 0.32 4.46 -13.73
N ALA A 102 -0.44 3.67 -12.98
CA ALA A 102 0.02 2.42 -12.41
C ALA A 102 -1.14 1.43 -12.22
N GLN A 103 -0.80 0.15 -12.20
CA GLN A 103 -1.68 -0.92 -11.77
C GLN A 103 -1.07 -1.60 -10.55
N CYS A 104 -1.81 -1.61 -9.45
CA CYS A 104 -1.38 -2.15 -8.17
C CYS A 104 -2.20 -3.39 -7.83
N ASP A 105 -1.66 -4.56 -8.15
CA ASP A 105 -2.30 -5.86 -7.84
C ASP A 105 -1.91 -6.38 -6.44
N GLU A 106 -1.05 -5.65 -5.73
CA GLU A 106 -0.65 -5.92 -4.36
C GLU A 106 -0.66 -4.63 -3.52
N THR A 107 -0.94 -4.81 -2.23
CA THR A 107 -0.76 -3.78 -1.19
C THR A 107 0.30 -4.24 -0.20
N ILE A 108 0.94 -3.28 0.48
CA ILE A 108 1.90 -3.53 1.54
C ILE A 108 1.23 -3.23 2.87
N GLU A 109 1.04 -4.26 3.69
CA GLU A 109 0.55 -4.15 5.05
C GLU A 109 1.71 -3.89 6.01
N LEU A 110 1.52 -2.96 6.96
CA LEU A 110 2.48 -2.64 8.00
C LEU A 110 2.08 -3.30 9.32
N VAL A 111 2.87 -4.27 9.77
CA VAL A 111 2.64 -5.00 11.03
C VAL A 111 3.64 -4.52 12.10
N PRO A 112 3.19 -3.94 13.23
CA PRO A 112 4.10 -3.49 14.28
C PRO A 112 4.99 -4.61 14.83
N LEU A 113 6.31 -4.40 14.88
CA LEU A 113 7.21 -5.28 15.61
C LEU A 113 7.17 -4.88 17.08
N HIS A 114 6.37 -5.59 17.87
CA HIS A 114 6.48 -5.50 19.32
C HIS A 114 7.76 -6.23 19.77
N GLU A 115 8.55 -5.60 20.64
CA GLU A 115 9.81 -6.16 21.18
C GLU A 115 9.63 -7.42 22.04
N ASN A 116 8.45 -8.05 22.08
CA ASN A 116 8.18 -9.26 22.83
C ASN A 116 7.73 -10.43 21.93
N PRO A 117 8.67 -11.11 21.24
CA PRO A 117 8.39 -12.26 20.37
C PRO A 117 7.75 -13.46 21.11
N GLU A 118 7.75 -13.44 22.45
CA GLU A 118 7.21 -14.53 23.27
C GLU A 118 5.67 -14.60 23.25
N LYS A 119 4.97 -13.50 22.90
CA LYS A 119 3.50 -13.48 22.84
C LYS A 119 2.93 -14.04 21.54
N GLU A 120 3.67 -13.97 20.42
CA GLU A 120 3.19 -14.49 19.13
C GLU A 120 3.33 -16.02 19.03
N ILE A 121 4.43 -16.58 19.54
CA ILE A 121 4.65 -18.04 19.60
C ILE A 121 3.55 -18.72 20.44
N LYS A 122 3.07 -18.06 21.51
CA LYS A 122 1.97 -18.55 22.35
C LYS A 122 0.62 -18.61 21.62
N LYS A 123 0.40 -17.78 20.58
CA LYS A 123 -0.84 -17.82 19.76
C LYS A 123 -0.85 -18.98 18.78
N ILE A 124 0.29 -19.26 18.12
CA ILE A 124 0.44 -20.40 17.20
C ILE A 124 0.28 -21.73 17.95
N ASN A 125 0.82 -21.85 19.16
CA ASN A 125 0.68 -23.06 19.97
C ASN A 125 -0.77 -23.31 20.45
N LYS A 126 -1.56 -22.25 20.65
CA LYS A 126 -2.99 -22.38 20.99
C LYS A 126 -3.86 -22.84 19.83
N TRP A 127 -3.44 -22.65 18.58
CA TRP A 127 -4.19 -23.10 17.42
C TRP A 127 -4.23 -24.63 17.34
N HIS A 128 -3.06 -25.28 17.46
CA HIS A 128 -2.97 -26.74 17.51
C HIS A 128 -3.80 -27.35 18.67
N GLU A 129 -3.83 -26.67 19.81
CA GLU A 129 -4.57 -27.11 21.00
C GLU A 129 -6.09 -27.06 20.82
N LYS A 130 -6.61 -26.06 20.08
CA LYS A 130 -8.04 -25.88 19.82
C LYS A 130 -8.61 -26.90 18.82
N PHE A 131 -7.82 -27.34 17.84
CA PHE A 131 -8.28 -28.31 16.83
C PHE A 131 -8.00 -29.77 17.21
N ALA A 132 -6.99 -30.04 18.05
CA ALA A 132 -6.73 -31.40 18.55
C ALA A 132 -7.84 -31.93 19.49
N LYS A 133 -8.60 -31.04 20.15
CA LYS A 133 -9.68 -31.43 21.08
C LYS A 133 -10.98 -31.91 20.41
N SER A 134 -11.10 -31.85 19.08
CA SER A 134 -12.34 -32.23 18.37
C SER A 134 -12.43 -33.70 17.95
N LYS A 135 -11.51 -34.59 18.36
CA LYS A 135 -11.47 -35.99 17.87
C LYS A 135 -11.54 -37.08 18.96
N LYS A 136 -12.32 -36.85 20.02
CA LYS A 136 -12.81 -37.92 20.91
C LYS A 136 -14.21 -37.56 21.40
N GLY A 137 -15.20 -38.29 20.91
CA GLY A 137 -16.62 -38.14 21.19
C GLY A 137 -17.38 -38.84 20.09
#